data_AF-A0A5C5R6E1-F1
#
_entry.id   AF-A0A5C5R6E1-F1
#
_cell.length_a   1.000
_cell.length_b   1.000
_cell.length_c   1.000
_cell.angle_alpha   90.00
_cell.angle_beta   90.00
_cell.angle_gamma   90.00
#
_symmetry.space_group_name_H-M   'P 1'
#
loop_
_entity.id
_entity.type
_entity.pdbx_description
1 polymer ?
#
loop_
_entity_poly.entity_id
_entity_poly.type
_entity_poly.pdbx_seq_one_letter_code
_entity_poly.pdbx_strand_id
1 'polypeptide(L)'
;DSLGPRSSDILRYCLGALALRDDASLVMLPLLLSNPGFRRSITQVAVKRDPIGAGSFWAWFDALSPEAASTVTAPLSNKLRPLLTPTLRAVLGQTAPRFNVRQVLTENKILLVPLQVGVLGHSAAQLLAAAVLAELWQAIRERVAIPEDSRTPVQVYIDEVQDFLRLPT
;
A
#
# COMPACT_ATOMS: atom_id res chain seq x y z
N ASP A 1 -1.21 -16.26 -5.36
CA ASP A 1 -2.44 -15.96 -4.60
C ASP A 1 -2.83 -14.50 -4.66
N SER A 2 -3.73 -14.19 -5.61
CA SER A 2 -4.45 -12.92 -5.62
C SER A 2 -5.21 -12.74 -4.31
N LEU A 3 -5.39 -11.49 -3.88
CA LEU A 3 -6.33 -11.19 -2.81
C LEU A 3 -7.73 -11.60 -3.28
N GLY A 4 -8.45 -12.40 -2.49
CA GLY A 4 -9.85 -12.71 -2.77
C GLY A 4 -10.70 -11.43 -2.79
N PRO A 5 -11.87 -11.44 -3.47
CA PRO A 5 -12.67 -10.23 -3.68
C PRO A 5 -13.01 -9.51 -2.36
N ARG A 6 -13.33 -10.27 -1.30
CA ARG A 6 -13.57 -9.72 0.04
C ARG A 6 -12.34 -9.04 0.64
N SER A 7 -11.16 -9.66 0.59
CA SER A 7 -9.94 -9.05 1.15
C SER A 7 -9.53 -7.80 0.37
N SER A 8 -9.73 -7.80 -0.95
CA SER A 8 -9.52 -6.62 -1.80
C SER A 8 -10.50 -5.50 -1.45
N ASP A 9 -11.77 -5.84 -1.21
CA ASP A 9 -12.80 -4.89 -0.80
C ASP A 9 -12.48 -4.24 0.56
N ILE A 10 -12.15 -5.06 1.55
CA ILE A 10 -11.70 -4.59 2.87
C ILE A 10 -10.49 -3.67 2.73
N LEU A 11 -9.45 -4.11 1.99
CA LEU A 11 -8.25 -3.30 1.79
C LEU A 11 -8.56 -1.97 1.12
N ARG A 12 -9.47 -1.93 0.13
CA ARG A 12 -9.88 -0.69 -0.54
C ARG A 12 -10.48 0.31 0.45
N TYR A 13 -11.40 -0.12 1.31
CA TYR A 13 -11.99 0.77 2.31
C TYR A 13 -10.97 1.21 3.37
N CYS A 14 -10.09 0.31 3.81
CA CYS A 14 -9.01 0.66 4.74
C CYS A 14 -8.07 1.72 4.16
N LEU A 15 -7.59 1.52 2.93
CA LEU A 15 -6.74 2.48 2.23
C LEU A 15 -7.46 3.79 1.97
N GLY A 16 -8.73 3.74 1.57
CA GLY A 16 -9.57 4.92 1.38
C GLY A 16 -9.71 5.74 2.66
N ALA A 17 -9.91 5.11 3.81
CA ALA A 17 -9.98 5.80 5.09
C ALA A 17 -8.65 6.43 5.51
N LEU A 18 -7.52 5.73 5.30
CA LEU A 18 -6.18 6.26 5.59
C LEU A 18 -5.82 7.44 4.67
N ALA A 19 -6.16 7.37 3.39
CA ALA A 19 -5.85 8.42 2.41
C ALA A 19 -6.56 9.76 2.68
N LEU A 20 -7.55 9.79 3.57
CA LEU A 20 -8.25 11.01 3.98
C LEU A 20 -7.58 11.74 5.15
N ARG A 21 -6.45 11.22 5.65
CA ARG A 21 -5.73 11.74 6.81
C ARG A 21 -4.28 12.05 6.46
N ASP A 22 -3.85 13.27 6.78
CA ASP A 22 -2.47 13.71 6.54
C ASP A 22 -1.47 13.11 7.54
N ASP A 23 -1.97 12.60 8.67
CA ASP A 23 -1.17 11.94 9.71
C ASP A 23 -1.16 10.41 9.59
N ALA A 24 -1.72 9.85 8.52
CA ALA A 24 -1.81 8.41 8.32
C ALA A 24 -0.69 7.85 7.43
N SER A 25 -0.38 6.57 7.62
CA SER A 25 0.54 5.82 6.77
C SER A 25 0.13 4.34 6.64
N LEU A 26 0.69 3.64 5.66
CA LEU A 26 0.32 2.24 5.34
C LEU A 26 0.49 1.29 6.52
N VAL A 27 1.45 1.57 7.41
CA VAL A 27 1.75 0.75 8.58
C VAL A 27 0.63 0.77 9.64
N MET A 28 -0.35 1.67 9.49
CA MET A 28 -1.54 1.73 10.34
C MET A 28 -2.60 0.69 9.95
N LEU A 29 -2.51 0.07 8.77
CA LEU A 29 -3.48 -0.92 8.29
C LEU A 29 -3.72 -2.08 9.29
N PRO A 30 -2.69 -2.74 9.87
CA PRO A 30 -2.92 -3.80 10.85
C PRO A 30 -3.66 -3.31 12.11
N LEU A 31 -3.39 -2.08 12.55
CA LEU A 31 -4.08 -1.49 13.70
C LEU A 31 -5.53 -1.16 13.38
N LEU A 32 -5.80 -0.66 12.17
CA LEU A 32 -7.16 -0.38 11.69
C LEU A 32 -8.02 -1.65 11.62
N LEU A 33 -7.42 -2.77 11.21
CA LEU A 33 -8.13 -4.06 11.15
C LEU A 33 -8.39 -4.67 12.53
N SER A 34 -7.47 -4.48 13.49
CA SER A 34 -7.51 -5.18 14.79
C SER A 34 -8.04 -4.35 15.96
N ASN A 35 -7.99 -3.02 15.91
CA ASN A 35 -8.37 -2.15 17.00
C ASN A 35 -9.63 -1.33 16.65
N PRO A 36 -10.81 -1.65 17.23
CA PRO A 36 -12.06 -0.93 16.97
C PRO A 36 -12.03 0.56 17.32
N GLY A 37 -11.34 0.94 18.41
CA GLY A 37 -11.23 2.34 18.82
C GLY A 37 -10.45 3.18 17.81
N PHE A 38 -9.30 2.66 17.38
CA PHE A 38 -8.47 3.29 16.34
C PHE A 38 -9.17 3.29 14.98
N ARG A 39 -9.86 2.20 14.62
CA ARG A 39 -10.65 2.15 13.39
C ARG A 39 -11.68 3.25 13.36
N ARG A 40 -12.52 3.38 14.40
CA ARG A 40 -13.55 4.42 14.47
C ARG A 40 -12.94 5.83 14.38
N SER A 41 -11.79 6.08 15.01
CA SER A 41 -11.17 7.41 14.95
C SER A 41 -10.63 7.78 13.56
N ILE A 42 -10.30 6.79 12.71
CA ILE A 42 -9.87 7.01 11.33
C ILE A 42 -11.05 7.03 10.35
N THR A 43 -12.05 6.17 10.52
CA THR A 43 -13.10 5.97 9.51
C THR A 43 -14.21 7.01 9.55
N GLN A 44 -14.33 7.79 10.63
CA GLN A 44 -15.34 8.85 10.78
C GLN A 44 -15.39 9.81 9.58
N VAL A 45 -14.23 10.25 9.08
CA VAL A 45 -14.17 11.17 7.94
C VAL A 45 -14.65 10.48 6.66
N ALA A 46 -14.25 9.23 6.44
CA ALA A 46 -14.68 8.45 5.28
C ALA A 46 -16.21 8.24 5.27
N VAL A 47 -16.77 7.84 6.41
CA VAL A 47 -18.22 7.64 6.58
C VAL A 47 -19.00 8.93 6.37
N LYS A 48 -18.48 10.08 6.85
CA LYS A 48 -19.13 11.38 6.64
C LYS A 48 -19.13 11.81 5.18
N ARG A 49 -18.05 11.53 4.44
CA ARG A 49 -17.93 11.87 3.00
C ARG A 49 -18.77 10.95 2.12
N ASP A 50 -18.86 9.67 2.47
CA ASP A 50 -19.63 8.66 1.75
C ASP A 50 -20.47 7.80 2.71
N PRO A 51 -21.65 8.30 3.12
CA PRO A 51 -22.53 7.57 4.04
C PRO A 51 -23.09 6.27 3.46
N ILE A 52 -23.13 6.15 2.13
CA ILE A 52 -23.74 5.02 1.44
C ILE A 52 -22.72 3.90 1.22
N GLY A 53 -21.56 4.19 0.62
CA GLY A 53 -20.53 3.18 0.40
C GLY A 53 -19.72 2.90 1.67
N ALA A 54 -18.90 3.87 2.09
CA ALA A 54 -18.07 3.74 3.28
C ALA A 54 -18.90 3.55 4.55
N GLY A 55 -20.00 4.28 4.70
CA GLY A 55 -20.91 4.14 5.85
C GLY A 55 -21.48 2.73 6.00
N SER A 56 -22.08 2.17 4.95
CA SER A 56 -22.60 0.80 4.99
C SER A 56 -21.50 -0.25 5.20
N PHE A 57 -20.33 -0.08 4.59
CA PHE A 57 -19.20 -1.00 4.78
C PHE A 57 -18.71 -1.02 6.23
N TRP A 58 -18.44 0.15 6.83
CA TRP A 58 -17.93 0.21 8.21
C TRP A 58 -18.97 -0.23 9.23
N ALA A 59 -20.27 0.03 8.99
CA ALA A 59 -21.35 -0.50 9.80
C ALA A 59 -21.40 -2.03 9.77
N TRP A 60 -21.25 -2.65 8.58
CA TRP A 60 -21.13 -4.10 8.47
C TRP A 60 -19.90 -4.64 9.21
N PHE A 61 -18.74 -4.03 9.00
CA PHE A 61 -17.49 -4.48 9.61
C PHE A 61 -17.54 -4.40 11.14
N ASP A 62 -18.10 -3.31 11.69
CA ASP A 62 -18.23 -3.11 13.13
C ASP A 62 -19.32 -3.98 13.77
N ALA A 63 -20.26 -4.51 12.99
CA ALA A 63 -21.28 -5.45 13.45
C ALA A 63 -20.77 -6.91 13.55
N LEU A 64 -19.58 -7.21 13.02
CA LEU A 64 -18.98 -8.54 13.12
C LEU A 64 -18.59 -8.86 14.57
N SER A 65 -18.77 -10.12 14.97
CA SER A 65 -18.16 -10.62 16.21
C SER A 65 -16.61 -10.58 16.10
N PRO A 66 -15.88 -10.55 17.22
CA PRO A 66 -14.42 -10.60 17.19
C PRO A 66 -13.86 -11.78 16.38
N GLU A 67 -14.49 -12.95 16.48
CA GLU A 67 -14.11 -14.17 15.77
C GLU A 67 -14.36 -14.00 14.27
N ALA A 68 -15.54 -13.51 13.88
CA ALA A 68 -15.88 -13.27 12.49
C ALA A 68 -14.95 -12.22 11.85
N ALA A 69 -14.65 -11.13 12.57
CA ALA A 69 -13.71 -10.10 12.15
C ALA A 69 -12.30 -10.67 11.94
N SER A 70 -11.83 -11.52 12.87
CA SER A 70 -10.55 -12.22 12.74
C SER A 70 -10.53 -13.12 11.50
N THR A 71 -11.57 -13.91 11.26
CA THR A 71 -11.67 -14.80 10.10
C THR A 71 -11.66 -14.02 8.77
N VAL A 72 -12.43 -12.94 8.65
CA VAL A 72 -12.48 -12.17 7.39
C VAL A 72 -11.21 -11.38 7.12
N THR A 73 -10.49 -10.96 8.18
CA THR A 73 -9.25 -10.19 8.05
C THR A 73 -7.99 -11.06 7.99
N ALA A 74 -8.02 -12.32 8.42
CA ALA A 74 -6.84 -13.19 8.50
C ALA A 74 -6.00 -13.23 7.22
N PRO A 75 -6.57 -13.39 5.99
CA PRO A 75 -5.76 -13.38 4.77
C PRO A 75 -5.04 -12.05 4.53
N LEU A 76 -5.69 -10.94 4.90
CA LEU A 76 -5.13 -9.60 4.76
C LEU A 76 -4.06 -9.35 5.83
N SER A 77 -4.32 -9.70 7.09
CA SER A 77 -3.38 -9.60 8.20
C SER A 77 -2.08 -10.34 7.92
N ASN A 78 -2.14 -11.53 7.31
CA ASN A 78 -0.94 -12.28 6.91
C ASN A 78 -0.10 -11.53 5.86
N LYS A 79 -0.74 -10.92 4.86
CA LYS A 79 -0.06 -10.15 3.81
C LYS A 79 0.48 -8.81 4.30
N LEU A 80 -0.15 -8.22 5.31
CA LEU A 80 0.26 -6.94 5.89
C LEU A 80 1.29 -7.08 7.00
N ARG A 81 1.49 -8.29 7.55
CA ARG A 81 2.45 -8.55 8.63
C ARG A 81 3.86 -8.01 8.36
N PRO A 82 4.42 -8.06 7.12
CA PRO A 82 5.72 -7.46 6.84
C PRO A 82 5.82 -5.96 7.14
N LEU A 83 4.71 -5.19 7.04
CA LEU A 83 4.68 -3.76 7.38
C LEU A 83 5.08 -3.47 8.83
N LEU A 84 4.95 -4.46 9.72
CA LEU A 84 5.31 -4.33 11.13
C LEU A 84 6.82 -4.47 11.38
N THR A 85 7.59 -4.92 10.39
CA THR A 85 9.05 -5.00 10.51
C THR A 85 9.65 -3.60 10.66
N PRO A 86 10.68 -3.40 11.51
CA PRO A 86 11.28 -2.08 11.73
C PRO A 86 11.72 -1.40 10.43
N THR A 87 12.32 -2.14 9.51
CA THR A 87 12.84 -1.62 8.25
C THR A 87 11.73 -1.13 7.32
N LEU A 88 10.69 -1.94 7.08
CA LEU A 88 9.56 -1.49 6.28
C LEU A 88 8.81 -0.36 6.95
N ARG A 89 8.66 -0.40 8.27
CA ARG A 89 7.98 0.68 9.01
C ARG A 89 8.75 1.99 8.92
N ALA A 90 10.08 1.96 8.92
CA ALA A 90 10.90 3.16 8.75
C ALA A 90 10.76 3.78 7.34
N VAL A 91 10.47 2.96 6.32
CA VAL A 91 10.28 3.43 4.94
C VAL A 91 8.83 3.82 4.66
N LEU A 92 7.89 2.88 4.85
CA LEU A 92 6.47 3.01 4.51
C LEU A 92 5.61 3.67 5.60
N GLY A 93 6.18 3.91 6.78
CA GLY A 93 5.51 4.57 7.90
C GLY A 93 5.69 6.09 7.93
N GLN A 94 6.45 6.67 6.99
CA GLN A 94 6.70 8.11 6.93
C GLN A 94 5.45 8.85 6.45
N THR A 95 4.93 9.79 7.24
CA THR A 95 3.81 10.66 6.87
C THR A 95 4.26 11.84 6.01
N ALA A 96 5.50 12.30 6.18
CA ALA A 96 6.14 13.33 5.38
C ALA A 96 7.45 12.79 4.78
N PRO A 97 7.38 11.95 3.72
CA PRO A 97 8.57 11.34 3.14
C PRO A 97 9.49 12.40 2.52
N ARG A 98 10.80 12.30 2.79
CA ARG A 98 11.81 13.23 2.24
C ARG A 98 12.05 13.03 0.73
N PHE A 99 11.54 11.94 0.17
CA PHE A 99 11.73 11.54 -1.21
C PHE A 99 10.42 11.06 -1.82
N ASN A 100 10.16 11.46 -3.06
CA ASN A 100 9.03 11.00 -3.87
C ASN A 100 9.57 10.30 -5.13
N VAL A 101 9.10 9.09 -5.40
CA VAL A 101 9.54 8.28 -6.57
C VAL A 101 9.35 9.04 -7.90
N ARG A 102 8.36 9.94 -8.01
CA ARG A 102 8.16 10.77 -9.21
C ARG A 102 9.38 11.63 -9.55
N GLN A 103 10.16 12.03 -8.54
CA GLN A 103 11.40 12.81 -8.74
C GLN A 103 12.45 12.06 -9.55
N VAL A 104 12.42 10.72 -9.59
CA VAL A 104 13.27 9.92 -10.49
C VAL A 104 13.03 10.32 -11.94
N LEU A 105 11.76 10.51 -12.30
CA LEU A 105 11.34 10.78 -13.67
C LEU A 105 11.38 12.26 -14.03
N THR A 106 11.13 13.16 -13.06
CA THR A 106 11.03 14.61 -13.30
C THR A 106 12.35 15.35 -13.07
N GLU A 107 13.22 14.85 -12.20
CA GLU A 107 14.49 15.49 -11.82
C GLU A 107 15.72 14.67 -12.24
N ASN A 108 15.54 13.61 -13.04
CA ASN A 108 16.61 12.71 -13.50
C ASN A 108 17.46 12.11 -12.36
N LYS A 109 16.81 11.75 -11.25
CA LYS A 109 17.47 11.11 -10.11
C LYS A 109 17.71 9.63 -10.35
N ILE A 110 18.77 9.09 -9.76
CA ILE A 110 19.02 7.65 -9.68
C ILE A 110 18.40 7.13 -8.38
N LEU A 111 17.53 6.12 -8.48
CA LEU A 111 16.94 5.43 -7.34
C LEU A 111 17.54 4.03 -7.20
N LEU A 112 18.16 3.79 -6.05
CA LEU A 112 18.67 2.48 -5.66
C LEU A 112 17.78 1.91 -4.57
N VAL A 113 17.26 0.70 -4.78
CA VAL A 113 16.38 0.01 -3.81
C VAL A 113 17.02 -1.30 -3.40
N PRO A 114 17.70 -1.36 -2.24
CA PRO A 114 18.29 -2.60 -1.75
C PRO A 114 17.19 -3.54 -1.26
N LEU A 115 17.00 -4.67 -1.96
CA LEU A 115 15.97 -5.68 -1.66
C LEU A 115 16.58 -6.99 -1.11
N GLN A 116 17.72 -6.90 -0.42
CA GLN A 116 18.45 -8.05 0.10
C GLN A 116 17.55 -8.93 0.98
N VAL A 117 17.13 -10.09 0.48
CA VAL A 117 16.19 -11.00 1.14
C VAL A 117 16.74 -11.49 2.48
N GLY A 118 18.05 -11.71 2.60
CA GLY A 118 18.69 -12.12 3.85
C GLY A 118 18.60 -11.06 4.97
N VAL A 119 18.42 -9.79 4.62
CA VAL A 119 18.32 -8.67 5.58
C VAL A 119 16.86 -8.29 5.85
N LEU A 120 16.06 -8.17 4.80
CA LEU A 120 14.66 -7.75 4.91
C LEU A 120 13.70 -8.90 5.26
N GLY A 121 14.05 -10.12 4.88
CA GLY A 121 13.12 -11.23 4.78
C GLY A 121 12.32 -11.17 3.48
N HIS A 122 11.95 -12.35 2.96
CA HIS A 122 11.34 -12.50 1.63
C HIS A 122 10.07 -11.66 1.45
N SER A 123 9.10 -11.77 2.37
CA SER A 123 7.83 -11.05 2.27
C SER A 123 7.99 -9.53 2.37
N ALA A 124 8.97 -9.05 3.14
CA ALA A 124 9.21 -7.61 3.29
C ALA A 124 9.89 -7.03 2.04
N ALA A 125 10.89 -7.74 1.49
CA ALA A 125 11.51 -7.38 0.22
C ALA A 125 10.47 -7.33 -0.91
N GLN A 126 9.61 -8.35 -1.00
CA GLN A 126 8.52 -8.38 -1.99
C GLN A 126 7.56 -7.22 -1.85
N LEU A 127 7.16 -6.88 -0.62
CA LEU A 127 6.25 -5.75 -0.40
C LEU A 127 6.89 -4.41 -0.76
N LEU A 128 8.16 -4.20 -0.39
CA LEU A 128 8.88 -2.99 -0.74
C LEU A 128 9.03 -2.86 -2.26
N ALA A 129 9.45 -3.94 -2.92
CA ALA A 129 9.59 -3.99 -4.37
C ALA A 129 8.27 -3.65 -5.06
N ALA A 130 7.17 -4.31 -4.65
CA ALA A 130 5.85 -4.07 -5.21
C ALA A 130 5.39 -2.62 -5.02
N ALA A 131 5.63 -2.03 -3.83
CA ALA A 131 5.27 -0.65 -3.56
C ALA A 131 6.06 0.34 -4.44
N VAL A 132 7.38 0.17 -4.55
CA VAL A 132 8.22 1.04 -5.41
C VAL A 132 7.84 0.89 -6.87
N LEU A 133 7.69 -0.34 -7.36
CA LEU A 133 7.35 -0.59 -8.77
C LEU A 133 5.96 -0.05 -9.11
N ALA A 134 4.99 -0.17 -8.20
CA ALA A 134 3.66 0.42 -8.39
C ALA A 134 3.72 1.95 -8.46
N GLU A 135 4.44 2.62 -7.54
CA GLU A 135 4.62 4.08 -7.58
C GLU A 135 5.34 4.53 -8.84
N LEU A 136 6.41 3.82 -9.24
CA LEU A 136 7.13 4.10 -10.48
C LEU A 136 6.22 3.92 -11.70
N TRP A 137 5.40 2.88 -11.73
CA TRP A 137 4.44 2.65 -12.80
C TRP A 137 3.40 3.77 -12.91
N GLN A 138 2.85 4.25 -11.78
CA GLN A 138 1.95 5.40 -11.80
C GLN A 138 2.66 6.66 -12.29
N ALA A 139 3.87 6.92 -11.80
CA ALA A 139 4.67 8.06 -12.23
C ALA A 139 5.00 8.01 -13.74
N ILE A 140 5.27 6.83 -14.30
CA ILE A 140 5.47 6.64 -15.74
C ILE A 140 4.17 6.94 -16.49
N ARG A 141 3.01 6.45 -16.01
CA ARG A 141 1.71 6.69 -16.65
C ARG A 141 1.32 8.17 -16.66
N GLU A 142 1.67 8.93 -15.62
CA GLU A 142 1.46 10.38 -15.56
C GLU A 142 2.17 11.11 -16.72
N ARG A 143 3.24 10.53 -17.28
CA ARG A 143 3.98 11.09 -18.43
C ARG A 143 3.28 10.92 -19.77
N VAL A 144 2.11 10.28 -19.81
CA VAL A 144 1.29 10.18 -21.05
C VAL A 144 0.97 11.56 -21.64
N ALA A 145 0.90 12.59 -20.78
CA ALA A 145 0.65 13.97 -21.17
C ALA A 145 1.87 14.68 -21.82
N ILE A 146 3.07 14.10 -21.75
CA ILE A 146 4.30 14.70 -22.31
C ILE A 146 4.44 14.25 -23.78
N PRO A 147 4.70 15.16 -24.74
CA PRO A 147 5.04 14.81 -26.12
C PRO A 147 6.23 13.85 -26.21
N GLU A 148 6.23 12.92 -27.17
CA GLU A 148 7.22 11.84 -27.25
C GLU A 148 8.66 12.33 -27.38
N ASP A 149 8.88 13.36 -28.20
CA ASP A 149 10.17 14.04 -28.42
C ASP A 149 10.75 14.71 -27.16
N SER A 150 9.88 15.02 -26.20
CA SER A 150 10.24 15.70 -24.94
C SER A 150 10.40 14.71 -23.78
N ARG A 151 10.23 13.40 -24.00
CA ARG A 151 10.34 12.38 -22.94
C ARG A 151 11.79 11.94 -22.76
N THR A 152 12.37 12.24 -21.60
CA THR A 152 13.65 11.62 -21.19
C THR A 152 13.48 10.10 -20.99
N PRO A 153 14.27 9.24 -21.66
CA PRO A 153 14.22 7.80 -21.45
C PRO A 153 14.60 7.42 -20.00
N VAL A 154 13.89 6.45 -19.42
CA VAL A 154 14.20 5.89 -18.11
C VAL A 154 14.37 4.39 -18.22
N GLN A 155 15.48 3.89 -17.69
CA GLN A 155 15.80 2.46 -17.67
C GLN A 155 15.58 1.93 -16.26
N VAL A 156 14.92 0.76 -16.17
CA VAL A 156 14.63 0.09 -14.89
C VAL A 156 15.34 -1.25 -14.92
N TYR A 157 16.26 -1.45 -13.99
CA TYR A 157 17.00 -2.70 -13.85
C TYR A 157 16.52 -3.43 -12.60
N ILE A 158 16.12 -4.69 -12.78
CA ILE A 158 15.68 -5.58 -11.70
C ILE A 158 16.47 -6.86 -11.87
N ASP A 159 17.43 -7.09 -10.97
CA ASP A 159 18.35 -8.24 -11.04
C ASP A 159 17.57 -9.56 -10.91
N GLU A 160 16.84 -9.72 -9.81
CA GLU A 160 16.05 -10.93 -9.50
C GLU A 160 14.57 -10.74 -9.84
N VAL A 161 14.26 -10.50 -11.11
CA VAL A 161 12.92 -10.12 -11.57
C VAL A 161 11.82 -11.13 -11.18
N GLN A 162 12.15 -12.43 -11.18
CA GLN A 162 11.23 -13.52 -10.84
C GLN A 162 10.74 -13.47 -9.39
N ASP A 163 11.50 -12.86 -8.48
CA ASP A 163 11.14 -12.76 -7.08
C ASP A 163 10.08 -11.67 -6.82
N PHE A 164 9.95 -10.72 -7.75
CA PHE A 164 9.18 -9.49 -7.56
C PHE A 164 8.05 -9.28 -8.57
N LEU A 165 8.21 -9.74 -9.82
CA LEU A 165 7.19 -9.67 -10.85
C LEU A 165 6.50 -11.01 -11.02
N ARG A 166 5.24 -11.07 -10.60
CA ARG A 166 4.32 -12.13 -11.03
C ARG A 166 3.58 -11.65 -12.26
N LEU A 167 4.20 -11.80 -13.42
CA LEU A 167 3.50 -11.62 -14.69
C LEU A 167 2.37 -12.66 -14.74
N PRO A 168 1.12 -12.28 -15.06
CA PRO A 168 0.09 -13.27 -15.33
C PRO A 168 0.56 -14.13 -16.51
N THR A 169 0.75 -15.43 -16.24
CA THR A 169 0.84 -16.46 -17.27
C THR A 169 -0.53 -16.72 -17.88
#